data_AF-A0A1W2F981-F1
#
_entry.id   AF-A0A1W2F981-F1
#
_cell.length_a   1.000
_cell.length_b   1.000
_cell.length_c   1.000
_cell.angle_alpha   90.00
_cell.angle_beta   90.00
_cell.angle_gamma   90.00
#
_symmetry.space_group_name_H-M   'P 1'
#
loop_
_entity.id
_entity.type
_entity.pdbx_description
1 polymer ?
#
loop_
_entity_poly.entity_id
_entity_poly.type
_entity_poly.pdbx_seq_one_letter_code
_entity_poly.pdbx_strand_id
1 'polypeptide(L)'
;MQTHKKKSGFLSSKTTDKLDYSLVNEVKGSTISGDSVDINSGKDLTVKGSNVVATNDVTLHADNNVNIISAQETGEDEHYKRVKKSGLFSGGGLGFTIGKQTETTKLNEQVKGEIGSTIGSINGNVSITAGNKVNSAGSTLASGKDINITGKDVTIDNTINTYDSQYKYEFKQSGLSVSLGGGVIDAGTSLVGNVGRAGEVEDERL
;
A
#
# COMPACT_ATOMS: atom_id res chain seq x y z
N MET A 1 -13.59 -1.34 -10.60
CA MET A 1 -14.82 -2.08 -10.99
C MET A 1 -15.97 -1.71 -10.06
N GLN A 2 -17.16 -1.43 -10.58
CA GLN A 2 -18.35 -1.20 -9.77
C GLN A 2 -19.41 -2.26 -10.12
N THR A 3 -20.07 -2.85 -9.11
CA THR A 3 -21.16 -3.81 -9.31
C THR A 3 -22.39 -3.49 -8.48
N HIS A 4 -23.55 -3.72 -9.06
CA HIS A 4 -24.85 -3.56 -8.42
C HIS A 4 -25.67 -4.84 -8.63
N LYS A 5 -26.12 -5.47 -7.54
CA LYS A 5 -26.96 -6.67 -7.59
C LYS A 5 -28.19 -6.48 -6.72
N LYS A 6 -29.38 -6.68 -7.28
CA LYS A 6 -30.65 -6.64 -6.55
C LYS A 6 -31.37 -7.99 -6.67
N LYS A 7 -31.83 -8.52 -5.55
CA LYS A 7 -32.71 -9.70 -5.47
C LYS A 7 -33.99 -9.30 -4.73
N SER A 8 -35.15 -9.59 -5.29
CA SER A 8 -36.46 -9.31 -4.69
C SER A 8 -37.33 -10.56 -4.69
N GLY A 9 -38.14 -10.72 -3.63
CA GLY A 9 -39.19 -11.72 -3.51
C GLY A 9 -40.50 -11.08 -3.05
N PHE A 10 -41.53 -11.91 -2.79
CA PHE A 10 -42.89 -11.44 -2.46
C PHE A 10 -42.96 -10.46 -1.27
N LEU A 11 -42.08 -10.62 -0.26
CA LEU A 11 -42.07 -9.79 0.97
C LEU A 11 -40.69 -9.21 1.33
N SER A 12 -39.67 -9.37 0.49
CA SER A 12 -38.30 -8.98 0.83
C SER A 12 -37.47 -8.51 -0.36
N SER A 13 -36.49 -7.64 -0.11
CA SER A 13 -35.53 -7.19 -1.10
C SER A 13 -34.12 -7.11 -0.49
N LYS A 14 -33.12 -7.53 -1.26
CA LYS A 14 -31.70 -7.41 -0.94
C LYS A 14 -30.96 -6.75 -2.09
N THR A 15 -30.33 -5.61 -1.81
CA THR A 15 -29.42 -4.91 -2.73
C THR A 15 -28.00 -5.07 -2.22
N THR A 16 -27.06 -5.33 -3.12
CA THR A 16 -25.62 -5.40 -2.85
C THR A 16 -24.90 -4.51 -3.84
N ASP A 17 -24.31 -3.43 -3.34
CA ASP A 17 -23.42 -2.55 -4.09
C ASP A 17 -21.97 -2.93 -3.74
N LYS A 18 -21.10 -3.03 -4.73
CA LYS A 18 -19.66 -3.12 -4.52
C LYS A 18 -18.90 -2.12 -5.40
N LEU A 19 -17.81 -1.60 -4.87
CA LEU A 19 -16.81 -0.85 -5.61
C LEU A 19 -15.45 -1.42 -5.21
N ASP A 20 -14.68 -1.83 -6.21
CA ASP A 20 -13.29 -2.22 -6.07
C ASP A 20 -12.47 -1.24 -6.93
N TYR A 21 -11.51 -0.54 -6.34
CA TYR A 21 -10.66 0.43 -7.01
C TYR A 21 -9.20 0.10 -6.69
N SER A 22 -8.33 0.27 -7.69
CA SER A 22 -6.90 0.04 -7.56
C SER A 22 -6.17 1.02 -8.48
N LEU A 23 -5.14 1.67 -7.95
CA LEU A 23 -4.26 2.59 -8.66
C LEU A 23 -2.83 2.33 -8.22
N VAL A 24 -1.93 2.15 -9.20
CA VAL A 24 -0.50 2.04 -8.95
C VAL A 24 0.22 3.10 -9.79
N ASN A 25 1.01 3.94 -9.13
CA ASN A 25 1.93 4.88 -9.76
C ASN A 25 3.33 4.29 -9.68
N GLU A 26 3.64 3.45 -10.65
CA GLU A 26 4.89 2.71 -10.76
C GLU A 26 6.08 3.65 -11.03
N VAL A 27 7.19 3.41 -10.34
CA VAL A 27 8.46 4.06 -10.67
C VAL A 27 9.12 3.31 -11.83
N LYS A 28 9.46 4.05 -12.88
CA LYS A 28 10.25 3.52 -14.00
C LYS A 28 11.64 4.12 -14.00
N GLY A 29 12.61 3.31 -13.56
CA GLY A 29 14.03 3.64 -13.57
C GLY A 29 14.68 3.47 -14.94
N SER A 30 15.82 4.11 -15.11
CA SER A 30 16.72 3.87 -16.24
C SER A 30 17.94 3.06 -15.81
N THR A 31 18.56 2.35 -16.74
CA THR A 31 19.84 1.66 -16.52
C THR A 31 20.88 2.17 -17.50
N ILE A 32 22.00 2.65 -16.96
CA ILE A 32 23.22 2.94 -17.71
C ILE A 32 24.21 1.82 -17.41
N SER A 33 24.71 1.17 -18.46
CA SER A 33 25.67 0.08 -18.32
C SER A 33 26.78 0.14 -19.37
N GLY A 34 27.98 -0.29 -19.00
CA GLY A 34 29.12 -0.36 -19.92
C GLY A 34 30.28 -1.20 -19.38
N ASP A 35 31.38 -1.22 -20.13
CA ASP A 35 32.64 -1.79 -19.62
C ASP A 35 33.16 -0.94 -18.46
N SER A 36 33.24 0.37 -18.64
CA SER A 36 33.36 1.37 -17.58
C SER A 36 32.28 2.44 -17.78
N VAL A 37 31.87 3.11 -16.70
CA VAL A 37 30.94 4.24 -16.77
C VAL A 37 31.57 5.43 -16.07
N ASP A 38 31.64 6.57 -16.78
CA ASP A 38 32.12 7.84 -16.25
C ASP A 38 31.06 8.93 -16.49
N ILE A 39 30.54 9.50 -15.40
CA ILE A 39 29.51 10.54 -15.43
C ILE A 39 30.04 11.77 -14.71
N ASN A 40 30.18 12.87 -15.44
CA ASN A 40 30.64 14.16 -14.94
C ASN A 40 29.52 15.21 -15.04
N SER A 41 29.24 15.90 -13.94
CA SER A 41 28.30 17.02 -13.89
C SER A 41 28.99 18.29 -13.41
N GLY A 42 28.87 19.38 -14.17
CA GLY A 42 29.39 20.70 -13.78
C GLY A 42 28.64 21.36 -12.60
N LYS A 43 27.69 20.66 -11.97
CA LYS A 43 27.01 21.13 -10.77
C LYS A 43 26.53 19.96 -9.90
N ASP A 44 25.30 19.50 -10.09
CA ASP A 44 24.69 18.46 -9.29
C ASP A 44 24.47 17.21 -10.15
N LEU A 45 24.69 16.03 -9.59
CA LEU A 45 24.39 14.74 -10.19
C LEU A 45 23.31 14.06 -9.35
N THR A 46 22.25 13.55 -9.98
CA THR A 46 21.19 12.82 -9.30
C THR A 46 20.88 11.51 -10.02
N VAL A 47 20.99 10.40 -9.29
CA VAL A 47 20.51 9.08 -9.68
C VAL A 47 19.34 8.74 -8.77
N LYS A 48 18.14 8.63 -9.35
CA LYS A 48 16.89 8.44 -8.59
C LYS A 48 16.12 7.22 -9.13
N GLY A 49 15.90 6.23 -8.27
CA GLY A 49 15.29 4.95 -8.63
C GLY A 49 15.87 4.32 -9.90
N SER A 50 17.18 4.46 -10.12
CA SER A 50 17.85 4.14 -11.38
C SER A 50 19.19 3.43 -11.14
N ASN A 51 19.70 2.77 -12.17
CA ASN A 51 20.91 1.95 -12.09
C ASN A 51 22.05 2.53 -12.93
N VAL A 52 23.26 2.58 -12.37
CA VAL A 52 24.51 2.88 -13.08
C VAL A 52 25.51 1.78 -12.76
N VAL A 53 25.79 0.92 -13.74
CA VAL A 53 26.58 -0.30 -13.50
C VAL A 53 27.68 -0.49 -14.54
N ALA A 54 28.80 -1.08 -14.17
CA ALA A 54 29.88 -1.39 -15.11
C ALA A 54 30.56 -2.73 -14.79
N THR A 55 31.20 -3.31 -15.80
CA THR A 55 32.06 -4.49 -15.59
C THR A 55 33.31 -4.10 -14.80
N ASN A 56 33.97 -3.01 -15.20
CA ASN A 56 35.11 -2.39 -14.56
C ASN A 56 34.62 -1.17 -13.78
N ASP A 57 35.26 -0.01 -13.90
CA ASP A 57 35.04 1.09 -12.96
C ASP A 57 33.74 1.87 -13.23
N VAL A 58 33.09 2.32 -12.15
CA VAL A 58 32.04 3.36 -12.19
C VAL A 58 32.56 4.61 -11.49
N THR A 59 32.57 5.73 -12.20
CA THR A 59 32.94 7.04 -11.67
C THR A 59 31.78 8.02 -11.80
N LEU A 60 31.36 8.58 -10.67
CA LEU A 60 30.34 9.62 -10.57
C LEU A 60 30.98 10.88 -9.99
N HIS A 61 31.01 11.95 -10.77
CA HIS A 61 31.59 13.23 -10.35
C HIS A 61 30.60 14.38 -10.50
N ALA A 62 30.54 15.24 -9.49
CA ALA A 62 29.79 16.49 -9.54
C ALA A 62 30.53 17.62 -8.83
N ASP A 63 30.58 18.80 -9.44
CA ASP A 63 31.24 19.97 -8.87
C ASP A 63 30.60 20.46 -7.56
N ASN A 64 29.33 20.11 -7.31
CA ASN A 64 28.57 20.48 -6.12
C ASN A 64 28.07 19.26 -5.36
N ASN A 65 26.95 18.64 -5.76
CA ASN A 65 26.38 17.51 -5.00
C ASN A 65 26.18 16.25 -5.85
N VAL A 66 26.33 15.08 -5.23
CA VAL A 66 25.88 13.80 -5.79
C VAL A 66 24.75 13.24 -4.92
N ASN A 67 23.59 12.98 -5.52
CA ASN A 67 22.42 12.39 -4.87
C ASN A 67 22.11 11.03 -5.49
N ILE A 68 22.15 9.96 -4.70
CA ILE A 68 21.80 8.60 -5.11
C ILE A 68 20.66 8.15 -4.22
N ILE A 69 19.44 8.31 -4.71
CA ILE A 69 18.23 8.25 -3.87
C ILE A 69 17.21 7.26 -4.43
N SER A 70 16.34 6.74 -3.57
CA SER A 70 15.16 6.00 -4.01
C SER A 70 14.14 6.94 -4.68
N ALA A 71 13.28 6.34 -5.50
CA ALA A 71 12.08 6.96 -6.02
C ALA A 71 10.85 6.32 -5.37
N GLN A 72 9.90 7.16 -4.98
CA GLN A 72 8.69 6.69 -4.34
C GLN A 72 7.68 6.18 -5.37
N GLU A 73 7.27 4.94 -5.19
CA GLU A 73 6.14 4.28 -5.85
C GLU A 73 4.93 4.31 -4.91
N THR A 74 3.73 4.53 -5.46
CA THR A 74 2.50 4.54 -4.65
C THR A 74 1.48 3.54 -5.17
N GLY A 75 0.82 2.85 -4.26
CA GLY A 75 -0.33 1.98 -4.52
C GLY A 75 -1.51 2.42 -3.66
N GLU A 76 -2.71 2.41 -4.23
CA GLU A 76 -3.96 2.70 -3.52
C GLU A 76 -5.01 1.68 -3.94
N ASP A 77 -5.58 0.99 -2.95
CA ASP A 77 -6.69 0.07 -3.13
C ASP A 77 -7.88 0.50 -2.27
N GLU A 78 -9.09 0.49 -2.84
CA GLU A 78 -10.33 0.68 -2.11
C GLU A 78 -11.28 -0.50 -2.39
N HIS A 79 -11.70 -1.16 -1.33
CA HIS A 79 -12.76 -2.15 -1.34
C HIS A 79 -13.97 -1.63 -0.56
N TYR A 80 -15.08 -1.45 -1.25
CA TYR A 80 -16.34 -1.01 -0.70
C TYR A 80 -17.43 -2.04 -0.97
N LYS A 81 -18.19 -2.39 0.05
CA LYS A 81 -19.37 -3.25 -0.05
C LYS A 81 -20.49 -2.72 0.80
N ARG A 82 -21.66 -2.52 0.20
CA ARG A 82 -22.88 -2.15 0.90
C ARG A 82 -23.99 -3.14 0.63
N VAL A 83 -24.55 -3.73 1.68
CA VAL A 83 -25.69 -4.65 1.62
C VAL A 83 -26.89 -3.99 2.28
N LYS A 84 -27.96 -3.77 1.50
CA LYS A 84 -29.24 -3.27 2.00
C LYS A 84 -30.27 -4.39 1.95
N LYS A 85 -30.92 -4.67 3.08
CA LYS A 85 -32.09 -5.55 3.17
C LYS A 85 -33.32 -4.71 3.52
N SER A 86 -34.47 -5.08 2.99
CA SER A 86 -35.75 -4.47 3.31
C SER A 86 -36.88 -5.49 3.26
N GLY A 87 -37.93 -5.27 4.04
CA GLY A 87 -39.05 -6.19 4.17
C GLY A 87 -38.82 -7.23 5.27
N LEU A 88 -39.28 -8.45 5.06
CA LEU A 88 -39.11 -9.56 5.99
C LEU A 88 -37.73 -10.23 5.79
N PHE A 89 -36.90 -10.27 6.82
CA PHE A 89 -35.61 -10.96 6.82
C PHE A 89 -35.36 -11.69 8.14
N SER A 90 -34.46 -12.67 8.15
CA SER A 90 -34.04 -13.35 9.38
C SER A 90 -33.30 -12.38 10.31
N GLY A 91 -33.71 -12.32 11.57
CA GLY A 91 -33.19 -11.39 12.59
C GLY A 91 -31.95 -11.88 13.36
N GLY A 92 -31.36 -13.01 12.95
CA GLY A 92 -30.34 -13.73 13.72
C GLY A 92 -30.97 -14.73 14.69
N GLY A 93 -30.54 -16.00 14.64
CA GLY A 93 -31.18 -17.09 15.40
C GLY A 93 -32.58 -17.49 14.89
N LEU A 94 -33.42 -18.03 15.76
CA LEU A 94 -34.79 -18.48 15.46
C LEU A 94 -35.80 -17.32 15.52
N GLY A 95 -35.63 -16.31 14.68
CA GLY A 95 -36.48 -15.11 14.65
C GLY A 95 -36.52 -14.39 13.30
N PHE A 96 -37.51 -13.50 13.13
CA PHE A 96 -37.69 -12.69 11.93
C PHE A 96 -37.80 -11.19 12.27
N THR A 97 -37.33 -10.36 11.35
CA THR A 97 -37.39 -8.90 11.42
C THR A 97 -38.14 -8.38 10.20
N ILE A 98 -39.05 -7.44 10.43
CA ILE A 98 -39.71 -6.67 9.36
C ILE A 98 -39.17 -5.24 9.45
N GLY A 99 -38.39 -4.83 8.45
CA GLY A 99 -37.74 -3.53 8.53
C GLY A 99 -36.76 -3.22 7.40
N LYS A 100 -35.73 -2.44 7.73
CA LYS A 100 -34.59 -2.10 6.87
C LYS A 100 -33.29 -2.37 7.63
N GLN A 101 -32.31 -2.94 6.94
CA GLN A 101 -30.96 -3.17 7.45
C GLN A 101 -29.96 -2.76 6.39
N THR A 102 -28.94 -2.00 6.77
CA THR A 102 -27.82 -1.61 5.91
C THR A 102 -26.52 -1.95 6.61
N GLU A 103 -25.72 -2.77 5.95
CA GLU A 103 -24.33 -3.07 6.30
C GLU A 103 -23.44 -2.41 5.27
N THR A 104 -22.43 -1.66 5.70
CA THR A 104 -21.39 -1.09 4.84
C THR A 104 -20.03 -1.48 5.38
N THR A 105 -19.20 -2.04 4.51
CA THR A 105 -17.79 -2.33 4.76
C THR A 105 -16.97 -1.52 3.78
N LYS A 106 -15.96 -0.80 4.27
CA LYS A 106 -14.97 -0.10 3.47
C LYS A 106 -13.58 -0.46 3.98
N LEU A 107 -12.68 -0.85 3.09
CA LEU A 107 -11.27 -1.08 3.34
C LEU A 107 -10.51 -0.19 2.36
N ASN A 108 -9.67 0.69 2.89
CA ASN A 108 -8.75 1.50 2.11
C ASN A 108 -7.33 1.08 2.47
N GLU A 109 -6.52 0.79 1.46
CA GLU A 109 -5.15 0.39 1.61
C GLU A 109 -4.27 1.35 0.79
N GLN A 110 -3.18 1.82 1.39
CA GLN A 110 -2.22 2.69 0.74
C GLN A 110 -0.82 2.14 0.99
N VAL A 111 -0.07 2.01 -0.09
CA VAL A 111 1.33 1.60 -0.09
C VAL A 111 2.17 2.76 -0.58
N LYS A 112 3.27 3.04 0.12
CA LYS A 112 4.38 3.85 -0.41
C LYS A 112 5.63 3.00 -0.37
N GLY A 113 6.05 2.53 -1.55
CA GLY A 113 7.28 1.79 -1.75
C GLY A 113 8.41 2.71 -2.17
N GLU A 114 9.63 2.38 -1.81
CA GLU A 114 10.82 3.12 -2.20
C GLU A 114 11.67 2.24 -3.13
N ILE A 115 11.67 2.58 -4.42
CA ILE A 115 12.46 1.90 -5.44
C ILE A 115 13.87 2.51 -5.44
N GLY A 116 14.83 1.73 -4.95
CA GLY A 116 16.20 2.19 -4.76
C GLY A 116 16.98 2.41 -6.05
N SER A 117 18.02 3.24 -5.95
CA SER A 117 19.05 3.35 -7.01
C SER A 117 20.17 2.34 -6.77
N THR A 118 20.82 1.88 -7.85
CA THR A 118 21.98 0.96 -7.76
C THR A 118 23.18 1.54 -8.47
N ILE A 119 24.30 1.71 -7.77
CA ILE A 119 25.60 2.05 -8.38
C ILE A 119 26.54 0.87 -8.18
N GLY A 120 27.01 0.27 -9.27
CA GLY A 120 27.63 -1.06 -9.21
C GLY A 120 28.82 -1.26 -10.12
N SER A 121 29.88 -1.88 -9.61
CA SER A 121 30.97 -2.41 -10.41
C SER A 121 31.18 -3.91 -10.13
N ILE A 122 31.39 -4.71 -11.17
CA ILE A 122 31.59 -6.17 -11.02
C ILE A 122 33.05 -6.50 -10.65
N ASN A 123 34.03 -5.93 -11.38
CA ASN A 123 35.46 -6.23 -11.27
C ASN A 123 36.33 -5.01 -10.92
N GLY A 124 35.72 -3.81 -10.91
CA GLY A 124 36.39 -2.53 -10.71
C GLY A 124 35.93 -1.84 -9.43
N ASN A 125 36.26 -0.56 -9.35
CA ASN A 125 35.91 0.33 -8.24
C ASN A 125 34.60 1.08 -8.52
N VAL A 126 33.95 1.54 -7.44
CA VAL A 126 32.94 2.60 -7.51
C VAL A 126 33.52 3.85 -6.87
N SER A 127 33.65 4.93 -7.63
CA SER A 127 34.17 6.22 -7.14
C SER A 127 33.11 7.30 -7.27
N ILE A 128 32.68 7.86 -6.13
CA ILE A 128 31.67 8.92 -6.06
C ILE A 128 32.32 10.16 -5.47
N THR A 129 32.35 11.26 -6.21
CA THR A 129 33.00 12.50 -5.80
C THR A 129 32.07 13.69 -5.97
N ALA A 130 31.83 14.42 -4.88
CA ALA A 130 31.10 15.67 -4.86
C ALA A 130 31.98 16.80 -4.32
N GLY A 131 31.94 18.00 -4.92
CA GLY A 131 32.63 19.16 -4.36
C GLY A 131 32.07 19.66 -3.03
N ASN A 132 30.83 19.25 -2.69
CA ASN A 132 30.15 19.61 -1.45
C ASN A 132 29.54 18.38 -0.75
N LYS A 133 28.38 17.88 -1.18
CA LYS A 133 27.68 16.79 -0.46
C LYS A 133 27.49 15.54 -1.32
N VAL A 134 27.74 14.37 -0.74
CA VAL A 134 27.21 13.09 -1.22
C VAL A 134 26.03 12.69 -0.33
N ASN A 135 24.89 12.41 -0.94
CA ASN A 135 23.70 11.90 -0.28
C ASN A 135 23.29 10.57 -0.91
N SER A 136 23.31 9.50 -0.13
CA SER A 136 22.80 8.18 -0.50
C SER A 136 21.61 7.85 0.41
N ALA A 137 20.43 7.63 -0.16
CA ALA A 137 19.23 7.30 0.63
C ALA A 137 18.41 6.22 -0.05
N GLY A 138 18.27 5.06 0.61
CA GLY A 138 17.52 3.93 0.03
C GLY A 138 18.16 3.41 -1.26
N SER A 139 19.50 3.38 -1.30
CA SER A 139 20.25 2.99 -2.50
C SER A 139 21.27 1.90 -2.18
N THR A 140 21.70 1.18 -3.22
CA THR A 140 22.71 0.12 -3.12
C THR A 140 23.97 0.56 -3.84
N LEU A 141 25.12 0.49 -3.16
CA LEU A 141 26.45 0.72 -3.72
C LEU A 141 27.24 -0.59 -3.60
N ALA A 142 27.78 -1.09 -4.71
CA ALA A 142 28.52 -2.36 -4.73
C ALA A 142 29.73 -2.27 -5.67
N SER A 143 30.84 -2.90 -5.30
CA SER A 143 32.06 -2.92 -6.10
C SER A 143 32.75 -4.28 -5.95
N GLY A 144 33.39 -4.75 -7.03
CA GLY A 144 34.30 -5.89 -6.99
C GLY A 144 35.65 -5.60 -6.33
N LYS A 145 35.96 -4.32 -6.13
CA LYS A 145 37.15 -3.81 -5.46
C LYS A 145 36.72 -2.80 -4.40
N ASP A 146 37.08 -1.52 -4.55
CA ASP A 146 36.84 -0.49 -3.55
C ASP A 146 35.65 0.41 -3.89
N ILE A 147 34.93 0.84 -2.85
CA ILE A 147 33.96 1.93 -2.92
C ILE A 147 34.57 3.16 -2.28
N ASN A 148 34.82 4.20 -3.08
CA ASN A 148 35.36 5.48 -2.63
C ASN A 148 34.27 6.54 -2.70
N ILE A 149 33.99 7.21 -1.58
CA ILE A 149 33.00 8.30 -1.51
C ILE A 149 33.68 9.54 -0.93
N THR A 150 33.74 10.60 -1.73
CA THR A 150 34.40 11.86 -1.37
C THR A 150 33.42 13.02 -1.47
N GLY A 151 33.32 13.77 -0.38
CA GLY A 151 32.54 15.01 -0.27
C GLY A 151 32.93 15.72 1.03
N LYS A 152 32.58 16.99 1.17
CA LYS A 152 32.69 17.70 2.45
C LYS A 152 31.75 17.09 3.49
N ASP A 153 30.55 16.73 3.04
CA ASP A 153 29.55 16.00 3.81
C ASP A 153 29.15 14.72 3.08
N VAL A 154 29.09 13.61 3.81
CA VAL A 154 28.62 12.32 3.29
C VAL A 154 27.51 11.80 4.18
N THR A 155 26.32 11.62 3.60
CA THR A 155 25.15 11.05 4.26
C THR A 155 24.78 9.74 3.58
N ILE A 156 24.62 8.68 4.36
CA ILE A 156 24.13 7.38 3.90
C ILE A 156 22.96 7.02 4.82
N ASP A 157 21.79 6.89 4.23
CA ASP A 157 20.53 6.71 4.94
C ASP A 157 19.71 5.58 4.32
N ASN A 158 18.81 4.99 5.10
CA ASN A 158 17.84 4.05 4.60
C ASN A 158 16.52 4.77 4.29
N THR A 159 15.71 4.15 3.44
CA THR A 159 14.31 4.56 3.26
C THR A 159 13.41 3.42 3.70
N ILE A 160 12.18 3.77 4.10
CA ILE A 160 11.22 2.82 4.65
C ILE A 160 9.99 2.76 3.76
N ASN A 161 9.55 1.54 3.47
CA ASN A 161 8.25 1.34 2.84
C ASN A 161 7.16 1.51 3.91
N THR A 162 6.06 2.15 3.54
CA THR A 162 4.92 2.33 4.44
C THR A 162 3.68 1.67 3.87
N TYR A 163 2.90 1.06 4.76
CA TYR A 163 1.64 0.42 4.47
C TYR A 163 0.61 0.93 5.47
N ASP A 164 -0.45 1.57 4.97
CA ASP A 164 -1.60 2.01 5.77
C ASP A 164 -2.84 1.23 5.35
N SER A 165 -3.59 0.72 6.31
CA SER A 165 -4.83 -0.02 6.08
C SER A 165 -5.91 0.45 7.03
N GLN A 166 -7.00 0.97 6.46
CA GLN A 166 -8.13 1.51 7.20
C GLN A 166 -9.39 0.69 6.93
N TYR A 167 -9.83 -0.03 7.95
CA TYR A 167 -11.07 -0.79 7.91
C TYR A 167 -12.20 -0.03 8.61
N LYS A 168 -13.34 0.11 7.91
CA LYS A 168 -14.56 0.72 8.44
C LYS A 168 -15.75 -0.20 8.25
N TYR A 169 -16.46 -0.45 9.34
CA TYR A 169 -17.73 -1.18 9.35
C TYR A 169 -18.85 -0.30 9.90
N GLU A 170 -19.94 -0.17 9.16
CA GLU A 170 -21.15 0.53 9.59
C GLU A 170 -22.36 -0.41 9.52
N PHE A 171 -23.11 -0.47 10.62
CA PHE A 171 -24.37 -1.22 10.71
C PHE A 171 -25.50 -0.27 11.08
N LYS A 172 -26.60 -0.30 10.31
CA LYS A 172 -27.80 0.49 10.57
C LYS A 172 -29.02 -0.41 10.40
N GLN A 173 -29.89 -0.48 11.40
CA GLN A 173 -31.11 -1.27 11.35
C GLN A 173 -32.29 -0.49 11.94
N SER A 174 -33.47 -0.65 11.33
CA SER A 174 -34.74 -0.19 11.88
C SER A 174 -35.84 -1.16 11.53
N GLY A 175 -36.78 -1.41 12.45
CA GLY A 175 -37.89 -2.33 12.24
C GLY A 175 -38.28 -3.11 13.48
N LEU A 176 -39.30 -3.96 13.35
CA LEU A 176 -39.80 -4.82 14.41
C LEU A 176 -39.20 -6.22 14.29
N SER A 177 -38.66 -6.76 15.37
CA SER A 177 -38.09 -8.11 15.42
C SER A 177 -38.86 -9.01 16.39
N VAL A 178 -39.06 -10.27 16.01
CA VAL A 178 -39.69 -11.32 16.83
C VAL A 178 -38.73 -12.51 16.90
N SER A 179 -38.36 -12.95 18.10
CA SER A 179 -37.47 -14.10 18.33
C SER A 179 -38.09 -15.13 19.30
N LEU A 180 -37.80 -16.41 19.08
CA LEU A 180 -38.18 -17.50 19.98
C LEU A 180 -37.28 -17.47 21.21
N GLY A 181 -37.74 -16.79 22.27
CA GLY A 181 -37.00 -16.53 23.51
C GLY A 181 -37.63 -15.46 24.42
N GLY A 182 -38.58 -14.67 23.92
CA GLY A 182 -39.50 -13.86 24.73
C GLY A 182 -39.00 -12.45 25.07
N GLY A 183 -39.28 -11.50 24.19
CA GLY A 183 -39.15 -10.07 24.45
C GLY A 183 -39.21 -9.27 23.15
N VAL A 184 -40.20 -8.38 23.01
CA VAL A 184 -40.23 -7.41 21.91
C VAL A 184 -39.18 -6.35 22.24
N ILE A 185 -38.02 -6.39 21.59
CA ILE A 185 -36.97 -5.40 21.79
C ILE A 185 -37.22 -4.25 20.81
N ASP A 186 -37.57 -3.08 21.35
CA ASP A 186 -37.68 -1.85 20.58
C ASP A 186 -36.27 -1.32 20.28
N ALA A 187 -35.92 -1.16 19.00
CA ALA A 187 -34.56 -0.92 18.54
C ALA A 187 -34.07 0.54 18.74
N GLY A 188 -34.54 1.21 19.80
CA GLY A 188 -34.16 2.57 20.20
C GLY A 188 -33.02 2.64 21.22
N THR A 189 -32.55 1.50 21.74
CA THR A 189 -31.48 1.46 22.75
C THR A 189 -30.26 0.68 22.25
N SER A 190 -29.10 1.34 22.37
CA SER A 190 -27.77 0.92 21.93
C SER A 190 -27.44 -0.52 22.30
N LEU A 191 -27.22 -1.37 21.29
CA LEU A 191 -26.59 -2.68 21.45
C LEU A 191 -25.09 -2.50 21.70
N VAL A 192 -24.73 -2.20 22.96
CA VAL A 192 -23.40 -2.49 23.49
C VAL A 192 -23.48 -3.89 24.10
N GLY A 193 -23.00 -4.91 23.40
CA GLY A 193 -22.98 -6.27 23.94
C GLY A 193 -22.58 -7.35 22.95
N ASN A 194 -21.44 -7.98 23.24
CA ASN A 194 -20.90 -9.22 22.68
C ASN A 194 -20.32 -9.17 21.26
N VAL A 195 -19.15 -8.54 21.13
CA VAL A 195 -18.13 -8.98 20.17
C VAL A 195 -17.48 -10.24 20.74
N GLY A 196 -18.05 -11.40 20.44
CA GLY A 196 -17.34 -12.67 20.57
C GLY A 196 -16.24 -12.71 19.51
N ARG A 197 -14.97 -12.67 19.93
CA ARG A 197 -13.82 -12.96 19.07
C ARG A 197 -14.00 -14.37 18.50
N ALA A 198 -14.38 -14.47 17.23
CA ALA A 198 -14.18 -15.69 16.46
C ALA A 198 -12.73 -15.65 15.96
N GLY A 199 -11.85 -16.33 16.68
CA GLY A 199 -10.55 -16.73 16.18
C GLY A 199 -10.70 -18.09 15.50
N GLU A 200 -10.53 -18.12 14.19
CA GLU A 200 -9.96 -19.23 13.42
C GLU A 200 -9.82 -18.74 11.99
N VAL A 201 -8.60 -18.29 11.66
CA VAL A 201 -8.14 -18.27 10.28
C VAL A 201 -7.56 -19.65 10.04
N GLU A 202 -8.28 -20.47 9.28
CA GLU A 202 -7.74 -21.69 8.68
C GLU A 202 -6.80 -21.21 7.56
N ASP A 203 -5.51 -21.23 7.84
CA ASP A 203 -4.46 -20.86 6.89
C ASP A 203 -4.17 -22.06 5.98
N GLU A 204 -4.83 -22.12 4.81
CA GLU A 204 -4.55 -23.11 3.77
C GLU A 204 -3.45 -22.66 2.79
N ARG A 205 -2.36 -22.07 3.28
CA ARG A 205 -1.14 -21.86 2.47
C ARG A 205 0.14 -22.17 3.24
N LEU A 206 0.40 -23.46 3.44
CA LEU A 206 1.73 -24.06 3.46
C LEU A 206 1.80 -25.16 2.41
#